data_AF-X1SFP0-F1
#
_entry.id   AF-X1SFP0-F1
#
_cell.length_a   1.000
_cell.length_b   1.000
_cell.length_c   1.000
_cell.angle_alpha   90.00
_cell.angle_beta   90.00
_cell.angle_gamma   90.00
#
_symmetry.space_group_name_H-M   'P 1'
#
loop_
_entity.id
_entity.type
_entity.pdbx_description
1 polymer ?
#
loop_
_entity_poly.entity_id
_entity_poly.type
_entity_poly.pdbx_seq_one_letter_code
_entity_poly.pdbx_strand_id
1 'polypeptide(L)'
;WLIIIVSILAIGIISYFIAEKRGKVWIKNHKNSNAEKIRLKHIDKDQIIKRIELIETKDEQQRPLTLHCKYCRSWFESNKSNYICPVCEHDQIYVAYNCMNCGKWYFKDEPSDNYYCKNKKCQGVRLVKREKEEIKDILNQEGKFLRKYEFKNKRFSILGP
;
A
#
# COMPACT_ATOMS: atom_id res chain seq x y z
N TRP A 1 4.35 -45.59 -67.01
CA TRP A 1 3.10 -45.24 -66.30
C TRP A 1 3.10 -45.64 -64.84
N LEU A 2 3.29 -46.91 -64.48
CA LEU A 2 3.35 -47.36 -63.06
C LEU A 2 4.37 -46.61 -62.19
N ILE A 3 5.58 -46.38 -62.68
CA ILE A 3 6.65 -45.68 -61.95
C ILE A 3 6.24 -44.23 -61.61
N ILE A 4 5.56 -43.54 -62.54
CA ILE A 4 5.11 -42.15 -62.37
C ILE A 4 4.02 -42.08 -61.28
N ILE A 5 3.10 -43.05 -61.25
CA ILE A 5 2.02 -43.11 -60.26
C ILE A 5 2.59 -43.33 -58.85
N VAL A 6 3.58 -44.22 -58.70
CA VAL A 6 4.25 -44.48 -57.42
C VAL A 6 5.01 -43.26 -56.92
N SER A 7 5.69 -42.53 -57.80
CA SER A 7 6.39 -41.29 -57.43
C SER A 7 5.44 -40.21 -56.91
N ILE A 8 4.26 -40.04 -57.52
CA ILE A 8 3.27 -39.06 -57.07
C ILE A 8 2.72 -39.40 -55.68
N LEU A 9 2.46 -40.69 -55.41
CA LEU A 9 2.01 -41.15 -54.09
C LEU A 9 3.07 -40.93 -53.01
N ALA A 10 4.33 -41.21 -53.31
CA ALA A 10 5.43 -41.00 -52.38
C ALA A 10 5.60 -39.51 -52.00
N ILE A 11 5.49 -38.60 -52.99
CA ILE A 11 5.56 -37.15 -52.76
C ILE A 11 4.40 -36.70 -51.87
N GLY A 12 3.18 -37.19 -52.10
CA GLY A 12 2.01 -36.86 -51.27
C GLY A 12 2.20 -37.23 -49.79
N ILE A 13 2.73 -38.43 -49.52
CA ILE A 13 2.99 -38.92 -48.15
C ILE A 13 4.07 -38.08 -47.46
N ILE A 14 5.16 -37.77 -48.17
CA ILE A 14 6.25 -36.93 -47.64
C ILE A 14 5.73 -35.52 -47.33
N SER A 15 4.92 -34.96 -48.22
CA SER A 15 4.30 -33.64 -48.04
C SER A 15 3.41 -33.59 -46.78
N TYR A 16 2.62 -34.65 -46.57
CA TYR A 16 1.74 -34.79 -45.41
C TYR A 16 2.54 -34.83 -44.09
N PHE A 17 3.59 -35.66 -44.02
CA PHE A 17 4.44 -35.77 -42.82
C PHE A 17 5.17 -34.46 -42.51
N ILE A 18 5.64 -33.73 -43.53
CA ILE A 18 6.29 -32.42 -43.34
C ILE A 18 5.29 -31.39 -42.79
N ALA A 19 4.07 -31.36 -43.33
CA ALA A 19 3.01 -30.46 -42.88
C ALA A 19 2.61 -30.73 -41.42
N GLU A 20 2.43 -32.00 -41.06
CA GLU A 20 2.05 -32.39 -39.69
C GLU A 20 3.13 -32.03 -38.66
N LYS A 21 4.41 -32.29 -39.01
CA LYS A 21 5.55 -32.03 -38.12
C LYS A 21 5.79 -30.52 -37.95
N ARG A 22 5.68 -29.73 -39.03
CA ARG A 22 5.78 -28.26 -38.96
C ARG A 22 4.60 -27.65 -38.20
N GLY A 23 3.38 -28.16 -38.39
CA GLY A 23 2.19 -27.70 -37.66
C GLY A 23 2.31 -27.88 -36.14
N LYS A 24 2.76 -29.06 -35.69
CA LYS A 24 2.98 -29.35 -34.27
C LYS A 24 4.02 -28.44 -33.62
N VAL A 25 5.14 -28.18 -34.30
CA VAL A 25 6.20 -27.26 -33.81
C VAL A 25 5.69 -25.82 -33.74
N TRP A 26 4.96 -25.37 -34.77
CA TRP A 26 4.42 -24.02 -34.82
C TRP A 26 3.41 -23.76 -33.68
N ILE A 27 2.49 -24.69 -33.41
CA ILE A 27 1.52 -24.58 -32.31
C ILE A 27 2.24 -24.54 -30.95
N LYS A 28 3.28 -25.36 -30.76
CA LYS A 28 4.07 -25.38 -29.51
C LYS A 28 4.80 -24.05 -29.30
N ASN A 29 5.45 -23.51 -30.33
CA ASN A 29 6.15 -22.22 -30.26
C ASN A 29 5.18 -21.06 -30.03
N HIS A 30 4.00 -21.08 -30.68
CA HIS A 30 2.99 -20.05 -30.49
C HIS A 30 2.42 -20.04 -29.06
N LYS A 31 2.16 -21.23 -28.48
CA LYS A 31 1.77 -21.35 -27.06
C LYS A 31 2.85 -20.84 -26.12
N ASN A 32 4.12 -21.16 -26.39
CA ASN A 32 5.24 -20.73 -25.54
C ASN A 32 5.44 -19.20 -25.59
N SER A 33 5.39 -18.62 -26.79
CA SER A 33 5.51 -17.17 -26.99
C SER A 33 4.37 -16.39 -26.32
N ASN A 34 3.14 -16.90 -26.36
CA ASN A 34 2.02 -16.27 -25.66
C ASN A 34 2.18 -16.34 -24.13
N ALA A 35 2.61 -17.49 -23.59
CA ALA A 35 2.89 -17.62 -22.16
C ALA A 35 4.01 -16.66 -21.70
N GLU A 36 5.05 -16.49 -22.52
CA GLU A 36 6.16 -15.59 -22.26
C GLU A 36 5.73 -14.11 -22.29
N LYS A 37 4.92 -13.70 -23.27
CA LYS A 37 4.32 -12.36 -23.31
C LYS A 37 3.44 -12.06 -22.09
N ILE A 38 2.66 -13.04 -21.64
CA ILE A 38 1.83 -12.89 -20.43
C ILE A 38 2.72 -12.71 -19.20
N ARG A 39 3.79 -13.51 -19.06
CA ARG A 39 4.76 -13.39 -17.94
C ARG A 39 5.45 -12.03 -17.93
N LEU A 40 5.94 -11.56 -19.08
CA LEU A 40 6.56 -10.23 -19.20
C LEU A 40 5.60 -9.12 -18.77
N LYS A 41 4.34 -9.17 -19.21
CA LYS A 41 3.30 -8.21 -18.77
C LYS A 41 3.04 -8.27 -17.26
N HIS A 42 3.15 -9.43 -16.62
CA HIS A 42 2.99 -9.53 -15.16
C HIS A 42 4.20 -8.92 -14.43
N ILE A 43 5.42 -9.20 -14.89
CA ILE A 43 6.65 -8.62 -14.32
C ILE A 43 6.61 -7.09 -14.42
N ASP A 44 6.20 -6.53 -15.55
CA ASP A 44 6.09 -5.08 -15.74
C ASP A 44 5.06 -4.46 -14.77
N LYS A 45 3.89 -5.11 -14.61
CA LYS A 45 2.88 -4.68 -13.64
C LYS A 45 3.42 -4.70 -12.21
N ASP A 46 4.09 -5.77 -11.81
CA ASP A 46 4.65 -5.89 -10.46
C ASP A 46 5.73 -4.84 -10.20
N GLN A 47 6.56 -4.51 -11.20
CA GLN A 47 7.53 -3.43 -11.08
C GLN A 47 6.86 -2.06 -10.92
N ILE A 48 5.77 -1.79 -11.64
CA ILE A 48 5.00 -0.56 -11.51
C ILE A 48 4.38 -0.48 -10.11
N ILE A 49 3.76 -1.55 -9.62
CA ILE A 49 3.15 -1.62 -8.28
C ILE A 49 4.21 -1.33 -7.21
N LYS A 50 5.38 -1.97 -7.29
CA LYS A 50 6.49 -1.73 -6.35
C LYS A 50 6.96 -0.28 -6.38
N ARG A 51 7.01 0.36 -7.55
CA ARG A 51 7.39 1.78 -7.65
C ARG A 51 6.34 2.68 -6.99
N ILE A 52 5.06 2.39 -7.17
CA ILE A 52 3.96 3.14 -6.53
C ILE A 52 4.07 3.01 -5.01
N GLU A 53 4.22 1.79 -4.49
CA GLU A 53 4.34 1.52 -3.06
C GLU A 53 5.54 2.26 -2.42
N LEU A 54 6.68 2.30 -3.12
CA LEU A 54 7.87 3.04 -2.66
C LEU A 54 7.64 4.56 -2.62
N ILE A 55 6.88 5.12 -3.56
CA ILE A 55 6.56 6.55 -3.59
C ILE A 55 5.58 6.87 -2.45
N GLU A 56 4.52 6.09 -2.31
CA GLU A 56 3.52 6.25 -1.24
C GLU A 56 4.14 6.18 0.15
N THR A 57 5.06 5.22 0.38
CA THR A 57 5.74 5.07 1.67
C THR A 57 6.59 6.30 2.02
N LYS A 58 7.30 6.87 1.04
CA LYS A 58 8.12 8.07 1.25
C LYS A 58 7.27 9.30 1.54
N ASP A 59 6.18 9.47 0.80
CA ASP A 59 5.25 10.58 1.01
C ASP A 59 4.57 10.48 2.37
N GLU A 60 4.13 9.28 2.75
CA GLU A 60 3.52 9.01 4.04
C GLU A 60 4.46 9.31 5.22
N GLN A 61 5.76 9.00 5.10
CA GLN A 61 6.74 9.30 6.13
C GLN A 61 6.90 10.81 6.40
N GLN A 62 6.64 11.66 5.41
CA GLN A 62 6.73 13.12 5.55
C GLN A 62 5.49 13.74 6.21
N ARG A 63 4.36 13.01 6.25
CA ARG A 63 3.11 13.50 6.83
C ARG A 63 3.17 13.60 8.35
N PRO A 64 2.57 14.64 8.96
CA PRO A 64 2.56 14.81 10.40
C PRO A 64 1.73 13.69 11.08
N LEU A 65 2.12 13.35 12.30
CA LEU A 65 1.33 12.48 13.17
C LEU A 65 0.13 13.26 13.71
N THR A 66 -1.01 12.58 13.74
CA THR A 66 -2.17 13.01 14.53
C THR A 66 -2.05 12.38 15.91
N LEU A 67 -2.12 13.20 16.95
CA LEU A 67 -2.00 12.80 18.34
C LEU A 67 -3.32 13.04 19.07
N HIS A 68 -3.68 12.13 19.96
CA HIS A 68 -4.88 12.21 20.78
C HIS A 68 -4.55 11.96 22.25
N CYS A 69 -4.89 12.91 23.12
CA CYS A 69 -4.80 12.69 24.56
C CYS A 69 -6.04 11.96 25.08
N LYS A 70 -5.87 10.79 25.68
CA LYS A 70 -6.99 10.03 26.27
C LYS A 70 -7.64 10.72 27.45
N TYR A 71 -6.87 11.48 28.22
CA TYR A 71 -7.35 12.16 29.43
C TYR A 71 -8.22 13.37 29.10
N CYS A 72 -7.67 14.38 28.42
CA CYS A 72 -8.38 15.62 28.11
C CYS A 72 -9.08 15.63 26.73
N ARG A 73 -9.00 14.51 25.98
CA ARG A 73 -9.61 14.34 24.64
C ARG A 73 -9.18 15.38 23.59
N SER A 74 -8.04 16.04 23.85
CA SER A 74 -7.49 17.04 22.92
C SER A 74 -6.75 16.37 21.76
N TRP A 75 -6.81 17.02 20.60
CA TRP A 75 -6.20 16.55 19.34
C TRP A 75 -5.05 17.46 18.94
N PHE A 76 -3.95 16.86 18.50
CA PHE A 76 -2.76 17.61 18.11
C PHE A 76 -2.15 17.08 16.81
N GLU A 77 -1.48 17.96 16.07
CA GLU A 77 -0.55 17.60 14.99
C GLU A 77 0.89 17.71 15.49
N SER A 78 1.74 16.75 15.12
CA SER A 78 3.16 16.76 15.46
C SER A 78 3.97 15.95 14.46
N ASN A 79 5.19 16.39 14.14
CA ASN A 79 6.11 15.58 13.32
C ASN A 79 6.79 14.46 14.13
N LYS A 80 6.67 14.49 15.46
CA LYS A 80 7.29 13.54 16.39
C LYS A 80 6.24 12.92 17.31
N SER A 81 6.43 11.65 17.68
CA SER A 81 5.66 11.06 18.78
C SER A 81 6.05 11.74 20.09
N ASN A 82 5.04 12.04 20.90
CA ASN A 82 5.21 12.58 22.25
C ASN A 82 4.24 11.84 23.16
N TYR A 83 4.67 11.57 24.39
CA TYR A 83 3.86 10.84 25.36
C TYR A 83 3.10 11.77 26.32
N ILE A 84 3.60 12.99 26.53
CA ILE A 84 3.05 13.96 27.49
C ILE A 84 2.08 14.91 26.80
N CYS A 85 0.92 15.18 27.40
CA CYS A 85 -0.03 16.16 26.89
C CYS A 85 0.33 17.60 27.27
N PRO A 86 0.43 18.54 26.31
CA PRO A 86 0.76 19.94 26.61
C PRO A 86 -0.38 20.71 27.30
N VAL A 87 -1.59 20.14 27.30
CA VAL A 87 -2.79 20.74 27.89
C VAL A 87 -2.97 20.28 29.35
N CYS A 88 -2.93 18.96 29.60
CA CYS A 88 -3.21 18.39 30.91
C CYS A 88 -2.01 17.71 31.58
N GLU A 89 -0.83 17.74 30.97
CA GLU A 89 0.46 17.24 31.52
C GLU A 89 0.49 15.73 31.85
N HIS A 90 -0.56 14.98 31.51
CA HIS A 90 -0.61 13.52 31.60
C HIS A 90 0.18 12.84 30.46
N ASP A 91 0.75 11.68 30.77
CA ASP A 91 1.57 10.80 29.91
C ASP A 91 0.74 9.88 28.97
N GLN A 92 -0.49 10.28 28.65
CA GLN A 92 -1.46 9.46 27.91
C GLN A 92 -1.81 10.06 26.53
N ILE A 93 -0.79 10.40 25.74
CA ILE A 93 -0.96 10.72 24.32
C ILE A 93 -0.71 9.49 23.45
N TYR A 94 -1.63 9.27 22.51
CA TYR A 94 -1.55 8.22 21.50
C TYR A 94 -1.45 8.81 20.09
N VAL A 95 -0.79 8.08 19.20
CA VAL A 95 -0.90 8.29 17.76
C VAL A 95 -2.26 7.80 17.30
N ALA A 96 -3.02 8.68 16.64
CA ALA A 96 -4.36 8.41 16.15
C ALA A 96 -4.34 8.21 14.63
N TYR A 97 -4.95 7.11 14.19
CA TYR A 97 -5.12 6.76 12.80
C TYR A 97 -6.61 6.66 12.47
N ASN A 98 -7.04 7.31 11.38
CA ASN A 98 -8.39 7.15 10.86
C ASN A 98 -8.40 6.15 9.71
N CYS A 99 -9.27 5.14 9.74
CA CYS A 99 -9.42 4.21 8.61
C CYS A 99 -10.20 4.86 7.45
N MET A 100 -9.63 4.90 6.25
CA MET A 100 -10.27 5.53 5.07
C MET A 100 -11.58 4.86 4.66
N ASN A 101 -11.70 3.56 4.92
CA ASN A 101 -12.85 2.79 4.46
C ASN A 101 -14.02 2.82 5.45
N CYS A 102 -13.76 2.75 6.77
CA CYS A 102 -14.84 2.73 7.78
C CYS A 102 -14.91 3.95 8.69
N GLY A 103 -14.01 4.94 8.53
CA GLY A 103 -13.98 6.17 9.32
C GLY A 103 -13.62 5.98 10.81
N LYS A 104 -13.34 4.75 11.25
CA LYS A 104 -13.05 4.46 12.65
C LYS A 104 -11.65 4.94 13.04
N TRP A 105 -11.56 5.56 14.22
CA TRP A 105 -10.30 5.95 14.85
C TRP A 105 -9.64 4.77 15.58
N TYR A 106 -8.33 4.66 15.41
CA TYR A 106 -7.45 3.68 16.05
C TYR A 106 -6.33 4.42 16.78
N PHE A 107 -6.12 4.10 18.05
CA PHE A 107 -5.11 4.74 18.89
C PHE A 107 -3.97 3.76 19.18
N LYS A 108 -2.73 4.25 19.07
CA LYS A 108 -1.49 3.48 19.17
C LYS A 108 -0.48 4.24 20.00
N ASP A 109 0.30 3.51 20.81
CA ASP A 109 1.33 4.12 21.66
C ASP A 109 2.47 4.69 20.82
N GLU A 110 2.86 3.97 19.76
CA GLU A 110 3.97 4.32 18.87
C GLU A 110 3.50 4.44 17.42
N PRO A 111 4.16 5.28 16.59
CA PRO A 111 3.91 5.31 15.17
C PRO A 111 4.51 4.08 14.49
N SER A 112 3.74 3.41 13.64
CA SER A 112 4.22 2.30 12.81
C SER A 112 3.47 2.24 11.49
N ASP A 113 4.15 1.74 10.46
CA ASP A 113 3.58 1.57 9.12
C ASP A 113 2.81 0.24 9.00
N ASN A 114 2.93 -0.66 9.99
CA ASN A 114 2.36 -2.01 9.99
C ASN A 114 1.03 -2.12 10.75
N TYR A 115 0.28 -1.04 10.87
CA TYR A 115 -1.04 -1.08 11.48
C TYR A 115 -2.15 -1.26 10.46
N TYR A 116 -3.12 -2.09 10.82
CA TYR A 116 -4.23 -2.45 9.96
C TYR A 116 -5.57 -2.25 10.67
N CYS A 117 -6.59 -1.96 9.87
CA CYS A 117 -7.95 -1.84 10.34
C CYS A 117 -8.47 -3.18 10.87
N LYS A 118 -8.96 -3.18 12.12
CA LYS A 118 -9.53 -4.38 12.76
C LYS A 118 -10.98 -4.67 12.34
N ASN A 119 -11.59 -3.84 11.51
CA ASN A 119 -12.96 -4.04 11.06
C ASN A 119 -13.01 -5.18 10.03
N LYS A 120 -13.94 -6.14 10.21
CA LYS A 120 -14.13 -7.26 9.27
C LYS A 120 -14.41 -6.81 7.83
N LYS A 121 -15.08 -5.66 7.66
CA LYS A 121 -15.36 -5.08 6.33
C LYS A 121 -14.15 -4.39 5.69
N CYS A 122 -13.05 -4.24 6.42
CA CYS A 122 -11.84 -3.53 5.98
C CYS A 122 -10.61 -4.44 6.06
N GLN A 123 -10.77 -5.73 5.81
CA GLN A 123 -9.69 -6.71 5.89
C GLN A 123 -8.54 -6.29 4.95
N GLY A 124 -7.33 -6.20 5.50
CA GLY A 124 -6.13 -5.79 4.76
C GLY A 124 -5.96 -4.28 4.57
N VAL A 125 -6.91 -3.44 5.02
CA VAL A 125 -6.76 -1.98 4.91
C VAL A 125 -5.73 -1.48 5.92
N ARG A 126 -4.61 -0.95 5.42
CA ARG A 126 -3.54 -0.33 6.20
C ARG A 126 -4.00 1.01 6.78
N LEU A 127 -3.58 1.27 8.01
CA LEU A 127 -3.79 2.53 8.71
C LEU A 127 -2.62 3.44 8.40
N VAL A 128 -2.89 4.50 7.63
CA VAL A 128 -1.86 5.40 7.10
C VAL A 128 -1.91 6.77 7.74
N LYS A 129 -0.76 7.45 7.77
CA LYS A 129 -0.72 8.88 8.11
C LYS A 129 -1.41 9.68 7.00
N ARG A 130 -2.19 10.67 7.40
CA ARG A 130 -2.95 11.53 6.49
C ARG A 130 -2.45 12.95 6.51
N GLU A 131 -2.84 13.69 5.48
CA GLU A 131 -2.59 15.11 5.40
C GLU A 131 -3.33 15.86 6.51
N LYS A 132 -2.76 16.98 6.92
CA LYS A 132 -3.27 17.81 8.01
C LYS A 132 -4.68 18.31 7.70
N GLU A 133 -4.88 18.77 6.48
CA GLU A 133 -6.11 19.37 5.98
C GLU A 133 -7.25 18.35 6.05
N GLU A 134 -7.00 17.12 5.61
CA GLU A 134 -7.97 16.03 5.64
C GLU A 134 -8.38 15.67 7.08
N ILE A 135 -7.41 15.52 8.00
CA ILE A 135 -7.70 15.22 9.41
C ILE A 135 -8.48 16.36 10.07
N LYS A 136 -8.13 17.60 9.73
CA LYS A 136 -8.82 18.79 10.25
C LYS A 136 -10.29 18.78 9.81
N ASP A 137 -10.58 18.44 8.56
CA ASP A 137 -11.95 18.37 8.06
C ASP A 137 -12.76 17.26 8.74
N ILE A 138 -12.18 16.06 8.91
CA ILE A 138 -12.82 14.95 9.63
C ILE A 138 -13.14 15.36 11.07
N LEU A 139 -12.19 15.98 11.77
CA LEU A 139 -12.39 16.41 13.16
C LEU A 139 -13.41 17.55 13.28
N ASN A 140 -13.42 18.49 12.33
CA ASN A 140 -14.39 19.59 12.32
C ASN A 140 -15.82 19.09 12.15
N GLN A 141 -16.05 18.05 11.33
CA GLN A 141 -17.36 17.40 11.21
C GLN A 141 -17.85 16.81 12.55
N GLU A 142 -16.92 16.39 13.41
CA GLU A 142 -17.19 15.89 14.76
C GLU A 142 -17.17 17.00 15.84
N GLY A 143 -17.03 18.28 15.46
CA GLY A 143 -16.94 19.41 16.38
C GLY A 143 -15.63 19.47 17.19
N LYS A 144 -14.57 18.84 16.71
CA LYS A 144 -13.25 18.74 17.35
C LYS A 144 -12.23 19.62 16.63
N PHE A 145 -11.24 20.12 17.37
CA PHE A 145 -10.21 21.01 16.83
C PHE A 145 -8.83 20.35 16.87
N LEU A 146 -8.18 20.30 15.71
CA LEU A 146 -6.77 19.89 15.59
C LEU A 146 -5.85 21.08 15.93
N ARG A 147 -5.04 20.95 16.97
CA ARG A 147 -4.11 21.99 17.43
C ARG A 147 -2.67 21.65 17.07
N LYS A 148 -1.79 22.63 16.92
CA LYS A 148 -0.35 22.34 16.84
C LYS A 148 0.16 21.84 18.19
N TYR A 149 0.95 20.77 18.19
CA TYR A 149 1.61 20.30 19.39
C TYR A 149 2.74 21.27 19.78
N GLU A 150 2.60 21.91 20.94
CA GLU A 150 3.60 22.83 21.48
C GLU A 150 3.95 22.42 22.91
N PHE A 151 5.19 21.96 23.11
CA PHE A 151 5.65 21.58 24.44
C PHE A 151 5.86 22.83 25.29
N LYS A 152 5.23 22.86 26.47
CA LYS A 152 5.50 23.91 27.46
C LYS A 152 6.85 23.61 28.11
N ASN A 153 7.90 24.33 27.70
CA ASN A 153 9.16 24.38 28.44
C ASN A 153 8.93 25.09 29.78
N LYS A 154 8.38 24.40 30.78
CA LYS A 154 8.54 24.84 32.17
C LYS A 154 9.99 24.56 32.54
N ARG A 155 10.79 25.63 32.72
CA ARG A 155 12.06 25.53 33.43
C ARG A 155 11.74 25.07 34.84
N PHE A 156 11.89 23.79 35.12
CA PHE A 156 11.91 23.32 36.51
C PHE A 156 13.21 23.84 37.12
N SER A 157 13.14 24.99 37.80
CA SER A 157 14.16 25.36 38.77
C SER A 157 14.00 24.37 39.94
N ILE A 158 14.80 23.30 39.94
CA ILE A 158 14.86 22.31 41.03
C ILE A 158 15.53 22.93 42.29
N LEU A 159 15.95 24.19 42.22
CA LEU A 159 16.45 24.96 43.34
C LEU A 159 15.62 26.25 43.45
N GLY A 160 14.60 26.21 44.30
CA GLY A 160 13.99 27.40 44.91
C GLY A 160 14.60 27.61 46.31
N PRO A 161 14.55 28.85 46.83
CA PRO A 161 15.40 29.38 47.92
C PRO A 161 15.32 28.66 49.26
#